data_AF-A0A8S3IKL8-F1
#
_entry.id   AF-A0A8S3IKL8-F1
#
_cell.length_a   1.000
_cell.length_b   1.000
_cell.length_c   1.000
_cell.angle_alpha   90.00
_cell.angle_beta   90.00
_cell.angle_gamma   90.00
#
_symmetry.space_group_name_H-M   'P 1'
#
loop_
_entity.id
_entity.type
_entity.pdbx_description
1 polymer ?
#
loop_
_entity_poly.entity_id
_entity_poly.type
_entity_poly.pdbx_seq_one_letter_code
_entity_poly.pdbx_strand_id
1 'polypeptide(L)'
;MEAEAINGLNRLEIIRLHDNQFVCDCRLLWLAKYLKLHPFLGLNARCQDADTLSHKDITSLIDDEKQCNSMDIDDIDYTCNVPVCPYPCTCFNGVVDCKDKDLLEIPRNIPDTTIE
;
A
#
# COMPACT_ATOMS: atom_id res chain seq x y z
N MET A 1 12.82 11.09 10.88
CA MET A 1 13.73 10.49 9.87
C MET A 1 12.89 10.22 8.65
N GLU A 2 13.24 10.83 7.52
CA GLU A 2 12.50 10.68 6.26
C GLU A 2 12.67 9.24 5.75
N ALA A 3 11.57 8.51 5.65
CA ALA A 3 11.56 7.16 5.12
C ALA A 3 11.57 7.23 3.58
N GLU A 4 12.73 7.45 2.98
CA GLU A 4 12.86 7.48 1.52
C GLU A 4 13.37 6.14 0.99
N ALA A 5 12.48 5.17 0.85
CA ALA A 5 12.82 3.79 0.46
C ALA A 5 13.51 3.67 -0.93
N ILE A 6 13.39 4.70 -1.77
CA ILE A 6 13.90 4.73 -3.15
C ILE A 6 15.22 5.53 -3.22
N ASN A 7 15.61 6.19 -2.13
CA ASN A 7 16.80 7.02 -2.13
C ASN A 7 18.07 6.13 -2.22
N GLY A 8 19.01 6.51 -3.08
CA GLY A 8 20.22 5.72 -3.37
C GLY A 8 20.09 4.67 -4.50
N LEU A 9 18.90 4.49 -5.09
CA LEU A 9 18.73 3.67 -6.30
C LEU A 9 19.16 4.43 -7.57
N ASN A 10 20.47 4.71 -7.68
CA ASN A 10 21.07 5.59 -8.70
C ASN A 10 20.95 5.09 -10.16
N ARG A 11 20.47 3.86 -10.36
CA ARG A 11 20.26 3.23 -11.69
C ARG A 11 18.79 2.84 -11.92
N LEU A 12 17.87 3.39 -11.13
CA LEU A 12 16.46 3.09 -11.27
C LEU A 12 15.92 3.71 -12.57
N GLU A 13 15.58 2.86 -13.54
CA GLU A 13 15.01 3.29 -14.83
C GLU A 13 13.49 3.10 -14.88
N ILE A 14 12.98 2.05 -14.23
CA ILE A 14 11.57 1.66 -14.27
C ILE A 14 11.14 1.25 -12.86
N ILE A 15 10.00 1.79 -12.44
CA ILE A 15 9.23 1.32 -11.29
C ILE A 15 7.77 1.22 -11.73
N ARG A 16 7.05 0.19 -11.26
CA ARG A 16 5.62 0.02 -11.54
C ARG A 16 4.85 0.17 -10.25
N LEU A 17 4.04 1.23 -10.17
CA LEU A 17 3.28 1.59 -8.97
C LEU A 17 1.76 1.50 -9.21
N HIS A 18 1.29 1.25 -10.43
CA HIS A 18 -0.14 1.10 -10.71
C HIS A 18 -0.78 -0.07 -9.94
N ASP A 19 -2.10 -0.02 -9.75
CA ASP A 19 -2.91 -1.05 -9.06
C ASP A 19 -2.52 -1.33 -7.60
N ASN A 20 -1.86 -0.38 -6.94
CA ASN A 20 -1.59 -0.42 -5.50
C ASN A 20 -2.63 0.42 -4.72
N GLN A 21 -2.94 -0.01 -3.50
CA GLN A 21 -3.90 0.67 -2.62
C GLN A 21 -3.19 1.75 -1.79
N PHE A 22 -2.71 2.81 -2.44
CA PHE A 22 -1.97 3.86 -1.74
C PHE A 22 -2.89 4.72 -0.87
N VAL A 23 -2.57 4.83 0.40
CA VAL A 23 -3.17 5.83 1.30
C VAL A 23 -2.38 7.13 1.15
N CYS A 24 -2.97 8.16 0.57
CA CYS A 24 -2.30 9.42 0.27
C CYS A 24 -2.44 10.41 1.42
N ASP A 25 -1.62 10.21 2.45
CA ASP A 25 -1.46 11.14 3.57
C ASP A 25 -0.03 11.68 3.66
N CYS A 26 0.24 12.46 4.71
CA CYS A 26 1.52 13.11 4.95
C CYS A 26 2.74 12.18 4.96
N ARG A 27 2.55 10.88 5.21
CA ARG A 27 3.62 9.88 5.20
C ARG A 27 3.99 9.45 3.79
N LEU A 28 3.07 9.56 2.82
CA LEU A 28 3.33 9.30 1.40
C LEU A 28 3.84 10.55 0.65
N LEU A 29 3.91 11.70 1.33
CA LEU A 29 4.33 12.97 0.73
C LEU A 29 5.74 12.89 0.13
N TRP A 30 6.65 12.13 0.72
CA TRP A 30 8.00 11.93 0.15
C TRP A 30 7.94 11.29 -1.23
N LEU A 31 7.07 10.28 -1.43
CA LEU A 31 6.88 9.61 -2.71
C LEU A 31 6.24 10.55 -3.71
N ALA A 32 5.23 11.31 -3.30
CA ALA A 32 4.61 12.33 -4.16
C ALA A 32 5.65 13.33 -4.68
N LYS A 33 6.52 13.85 -3.79
CA LYS A 33 7.62 14.75 -4.17
C LYS A 33 8.62 14.10 -5.12
N TYR A 34 8.98 12.84 -4.87
CA TYR A 34 9.87 12.08 -5.74
C TYR A 34 9.28 11.88 -7.15
N LEU A 35 8.02 11.47 -7.24
CA LEU A 35 7.33 11.24 -8.53
C LEU A 35 7.09 12.53 -9.31
N LYS A 36 6.94 13.68 -8.62
CA LYS A 36 6.89 14.99 -9.29
C LYS A 36 8.20 15.32 -10.02
N LEU A 37 9.35 14.93 -9.47
CA LEU A 37 10.66 15.07 -10.11
C LEU A 37 10.92 14.01 -11.18
N HIS A 38 10.27 12.84 -11.06
CA HIS A 38 10.42 11.71 -11.97
C HIS A 38 9.06 11.21 -12.53
N PRO A 39 8.36 11.98 -13.39
CA PRO A 39 6.97 11.69 -13.77
C PRO A 39 6.77 10.33 -14.43
N PHE A 40 7.75 9.86 -15.21
CA PHE A 40 7.69 8.57 -15.91
C PHE A 40 7.71 7.37 -14.95
N LEU A 41 8.29 7.53 -13.75
CA LEU A 41 8.29 6.50 -12.71
C LEU A 41 6.93 6.40 -11.99
N GLY A 42 6.09 7.44 -12.10
CA GLY A 42 4.80 7.54 -11.41
C GLY A 42 3.58 7.25 -12.29
N LEU A 43 3.76 6.70 -13.49
CA LEU A 43 2.65 6.48 -14.42
C LEU A 43 1.54 5.63 -13.78
N ASN A 44 0.33 6.21 -13.71
CA ASN A 44 -0.87 5.63 -13.10
C ASN A 44 -0.74 5.27 -11.60
N ALA A 45 0.23 5.86 -10.89
CA ALA A 45 0.31 5.73 -9.44
C ALA A 45 -0.78 6.63 -8.81
N ARG A 46 -1.85 6.00 -8.31
CA ARG A 46 -3.04 6.71 -7.81
C ARG A 46 -3.35 6.36 -6.36
N CYS A 47 -3.92 7.32 -5.68
CA CYS A 47 -4.45 7.19 -4.34
C CYS A 47 -5.69 6.29 -4.34
N GLN A 48 -5.85 5.50 -3.28
CA GLN A 48 -7.01 4.67 -3.01
C GLN A 48 -7.50 4.93 -1.57
N ASP A 49 -7.75 6.21 -1.30
CA ASP A 49 -8.32 6.68 -0.03
C ASP A 49 -9.85 6.56 -0.01
N ALA A 50 -10.42 6.59 1.19
CA ALA A 50 -11.86 6.75 1.39
C ALA A 50 -12.34 8.22 1.18
N ASP A 51 -11.42 9.17 1.15
CA ASP A 51 -11.69 10.62 1.15
C ASP A 51 -11.44 11.29 -0.21
N THR A 52 -11.38 12.62 -0.25
CA THR A 52 -11.34 13.49 -1.44
C THR A 52 -10.14 13.28 -2.37
N LEU A 53 -9.12 12.52 -1.94
CA LEU A 53 -7.96 12.16 -2.75
C LEU A 53 -8.14 10.85 -3.51
N SER A 54 -9.25 10.12 -3.30
CA SER A 54 -9.53 8.86 -3.98
C SER A 54 -9.39 8.99 -5.50
N HIS A 55 -8.66 8.05 -6.09
CA HIS A 55 -8.36 7.95 -7.52
C HIS A 55 -7.56 9.11 -8.15
N LYS A 56 -7.10 10.09 -7.35
CA LYS A 56 -6.17 11.12 -7.83
C LYS A 56 -4.76 10.56 -7.95
N ASP A 57 -3.93 11.20 -8.78
CA ASP A 57 -2.52 10.84 -8.86
C ASP A 57 -1.83 11.14 -7.52
N ILE A 58 -0.89 10.30 -7.08
CA ILE A 58 -0.17 10.47 -5.81
C ILE A 58 0.46 11.87 -5.71
N THR A 59 0.86 12.47 -6.84
CA THR A 59 1.45 13.82 -6.87
C THR A 59 0.49 14.93 -6.44
N SER A 60 -0.83 14.71 -6.47
CA SER A 60 -1.84 15.68 -6.01
C SER A 60 -1.73 15.98 -4.51
N LEU A 61 -1.14 15.06 -3.73
CA LEU A 61 -0.89 15.24 -2.30
C LEU A 61 -0.01 16.48 -1.99
N ILE A 62 0.78 16.94 -2.96
CA ILE A 62 1.65 18.13 -2.79
C ILE A 62 0.81 19.41 -2.63
N ASP A 63 -0.39 19.47 -3.21
CA ASP A 63 -1.29 20.62 -3.07
C ASP A 63 -1.80 20.75 -1.61
N ASP A 64 -1.86 19.63 -0.91
CA ASP A 64 -2.32 19.51 0.47
C ASP A 64 -1.18 19.46 1.50
N GLU A 65 0.09 19.60 1.07
CA GLU A 65 1.27 19.52 1.93
C GLU A 65 1.19 20.46 3.15
N LYS A 66 0.51 21.60 3.02
CA LYS A 66 0.35 22.58 4.11
C LYS A 66 -0.46 22.04 5.30
N GLN A 67 -1.23 20.98 5.08
CA GLN A 67 -2.01 20.31 6.12
C GLN A 67 -1.16 19.30 6.91
N CYS A 68 0.04 18.97 6.42
CA CYS A 68 0.98 18.06 7.07
C CYS A 68 1.77 18.78 8.16
N ASN A 69 1.25 18.77 9.38
CA ASN A 69 2.02 19.14 10.55
C ASN A 69 2.90 17.96 10.99
N SER A 70 4.10 18.26 11.51
CA SER A 70 5.09 17.27 11.92
C SER A 70 4.70 16.44 13.16
N MET A 71 3.45 16.48 13.60
CA MET A 71 2.96 15.86 14.84
C MET A 71 2.12 14.59 14.63
N ASP A 72 1.70 14.27 13.39
CA ASP A 72 0.74 13.18 13.13
C ASP A 72 1.39 11.83 12.76
N ILE A 73 2.70 11.65 12.97
CA ILE A 73 3.41 10.42 12.54
C ILE A 73 3.55 9.39 13.67
N ASP A 74 3.29 9.75 14.93
CA ASP A 74 3.84 8.99 16.06
C ASP A 74 2.96 7.89 16.69
N ASP A 75 1.74 7.58 16.22
CA ASP A 75 0.88 6.69 17.05
C ASP A 75 -0.08 5.72 16.33
N ILE A 76 0.28 5.20 15.15
CA ILE A 76 -0.49 4.10 14.54
C ILE A 76 0.46 2.99 14.09
N ASP A 77 0.27 1.81 14.68
CA ASP A 77 0.94 0.56 14.32
C ASP A 77 0.48 0.10 12.93
N TYR A 78 1.16 0.57 11.90
CA TYR A 78 0.96 0.12 10.52
C TYR A 78 1.77 -1.14 10.27
N THR A 79 1.39 -2.23 10.94
CA THR A 79 1.70 -3.55 10.41
C THR A 79 1.04 -3.65 9.04
N CYS A 80 1.84 -3.97 8.02
CA CYS A 80 1.31 -4.35 6.72
C CYS A 80 0.64 -5.72 6.92
N ASN A 81 -0.59 -5.73 7.43
CA ASN A 81 -1.42 -6.91 7.57
C ASN A 81 -1.91 -7.32 6.18
N VAL A 82 -0.97 -7.67 5.31
CA VAL A 82 -1.27 -8.45 4.12
C VAL A 82 -1.83 -9.77 4.66
N PRO A 83 -3.06 -10.16 4.28
CA PRO A 83 -3.60 -11.44 4.69
C PRO A 83 -2.66 -12.54 4.22
N VAL A 84 -1.87 -13.09 5.15
CA VAL A 84 -0.95 -14.17 4.85
C VAL A 84 -1.81 -15.41 4.67
N CYS A 85 -1.69 -16.05 3.50
CA CYS A 85 -2.42 -17.29 3.26
C CYS A 85 -2.11 -18.30 4.37
N PRO A 86 -3.11 -18.81 5.10
CA PRO A 86 -2.87 -19.68 6.23
C PRO A 86 -2.23 -20.99 5.76
N TYR A 87 -1.13 -21.42 6.39
CA TYR A 87 -0.59 -22.77 6.17
C TYR A 87 -1.52 -23.80 6.81
N PRO A 88 -1.84 -24.94 6.15
CA PRO A 88 -1.34 -25.48 4.88
C PRO A 88 -2.26 -25.21 3.65
N CYS A 89 -3.05 -24.14 3.68
CA CYS A 89 -4.02 -23.80 2.64
C CYS A 89 -3.37 -23.12 1.42
N THR A 90 -4.12 -23.05 0.32
CA THR A 90 -3.74 -22.34 -0.91
C THR A 90 -4.71 -21.19 -1.18
N CYS A 91 -4.21 -20.00 -1.48
CA CYS A 91 -5.02 -18.80 -1.71
C CYS A 91 -4.92 -18.33 -3.15
N PHE A 92 -6.06 -18.10 -3.80
CA PHE A 92 -6.13 -17.61 -5.18
C PHE A 92 -7.38 -16.77 -5.39
N ASN A 93 -7.25 -15.54 -5.90
CA ASN A 93 -8.35 -14.62 -6.20
C ASN A 93 -9.39 -14.48 -5.07
N GLY A 94 -8.93 -14.35 -3.82
CA GLY A 94 -9.82 -14.25 -2.66
C GLY A 94 -10.47 -15.57 -2.22
N VAL A 95 -10.14 -16.70 -2.84
CA VAL A 95 -10.56 -18.03 -2.35
C VAL A 95 -9.43 -18.61 -1.50
N VAL A 96 -9.76 -19.10 -0.30
CA VAL A 96 -8.84 -19.86 0.56
C VAL A 96 -9.24 -21.33 0.52
N ASP A 97 -8.47 -22.15 -0.19
CA ASP A 97 -8.69 -23.59 -0.28
C ASP A 97 -7.86 -24.34 0.75
N CYS A 98 -8.56 -24.86 1.76
CA CYS A 98 -8.02 -25.66 2.84
C CYS A 98 -8.48 -27.14 2.78
N LYS A 99 -9.05 -27.60 1.66
CA LYS A 99 -9.63 -28.95 1.55
C LYS A 99 -8.58 -30.04 1.66
N ASP A 100 -8.96 -31.15 2.29
CA ASP A 100 -8.13 -32.35 2.49
C ASP A 100 -6.77 -32.08 3.17
N LYS A 101 -6.72 -31.04 4.01
CA LYS A 101 -5.51 -30.65 4.75
C LYS A 101 -5.47 -31.13 6.21
N ASP A 102 -6.37 -32.03 6.60
CA ASP A 102 -6.46 -32.59 7.96
C ASP A 102 -6.50 -31.52 9.07
N LEU A 103 -7.09 -30.36 8.78
CA LEU A 103 -7.21 -29.28 9.73
C LEU A 103 -8.22 -29.64 10.83
N LEU A 104 -7.76 -29.60 12.08
CA LEU A 104 -8.58 -29.84 13.27
C LEU A 104 -9.40 -28.60 13.67
N GLU A 105 -9.00 -27.43 13.18
CA GLU A 105 -9.66 -26.14 13.42
C GLU A 105 -9.53 -25.23 12.18
N ILE A 106 -10.45 -24.27 12.07
CA ILE A 106 -10.38 -23.24 11.03
C ILE A 106 -9.13 -22.38 11.27
N PRO A 107 -8.24 -22.20 10.28
CA PRO A 107 -7.03 -21.41 10.46
C PRO A 107 -7.33 -19.97 10.86
N ARG A 108 -6.51 -19.44 11.78
CA ARG A 108 -6.51 -18.01 12.09
C ARG A 108 -5.87 -17.26 10.92
N ASN A 109 -6.42 -16.10 10.57
CA ASN A 109 -6.03 -15.24 9.43
C ASN A 109 -6.63 -15.65 8.07
N ILE A 110 -7.92 -15.98 8.02
CA ILE A 110 -8.67 -15.97 6.75
C ILE A 110 -8.90 -14.51 6.34
N PRO A 111 -8.54 -14.08 5.11
CA PRO A 111 -8.79 -12.73 4.63
C PRO A 111 -10.29 -12.38 4.64
N ASP A 112 -10.66 -11.17 5.04
CA ASP A 112 -12.07 -10.72 5.05
C ASP A 112 -12.70 -10.66 3.65
N THR A 113 -11.88 -10.63 2.60
CA THR A 113 -12.32 -10.69 1.20
C THR A 113 -12.64 -12.11 0.72
N THR A 114 -12.64 -13.10 1.63
CA THR A 114 -12.87 -14.49 1.26
C THR A 114 -14.34 -14.74 0.96
N ILE A 115 -14.62 -15.25 -0.23
CA ILE A 115 -15.96 -15.68 -0.66
C ILE A 115 -16.19 -17.15 -0.32
N GLU A 116 -17.41 -17.48 0.13
CA GLU A 116 -17.88 -18.85 0.44
C GLU A 116 -18.05 -19.71 -0.82
#